data_AF-A0A2G8LAI3-F1
#
_entry.id   AF-A0A2G8LAI3-F1
#
_cell.length_a   1.000
_cell.length_b   1.000
_cell.length_c   1.000
_cell.angle_alpha   90.00
_cell.angle_beta   90.00
_cell.angle_gamma   90.00
#
_symmetry.space_group_name_H-M   'P 1'
#
loop_
_entity.id
_entity.type
_entity.pdbx_description
1 polymer ?
#
loop_
_entity_poly.entity_id
_entity_poly.type
_entity_poly.pdbx_seq_one_letter_code
_entity_poly.pdbx_strand_id
1 'polypeptide(L)'
;MQSNVNLEDAKATPKADEWDNMTVDELKTKTLWTQVAKDMVDVLTIMFFGIPPTYLSVMQYAYVIATCGSWNAHIAGDRACKLNLRIKGGTRGLVDRLIEKIGKDKFALNAKVSKINQDGGLNSGATVETEAGKQYTARKVIVAVPVMCNASIKFTPALGSNHLLPSAIAGLFFVITYKKSFWREQGSCADTLNMQGTLEAVQEKTEHPILVVFDNTSANGNPALMGHLAPFSLREKTVRRILVHVP
;
A
#
# COMPACT_ATOMS: atom_id res chain seq x y z
N MET A 1 -10.89 -14.56 -12.84
CA MET A 1 -9.77 -14.97 -11.96
C MET A 1 -10.08 -14.60 -10.52
N GLN A 2 -10.21 -13.31 -10.16
CA GLN A 2 -10.51 -12.86 -8.80
C GLN A 2 -11.74 -13.50 -8.13
N SER A 3 -12.80 -13.79 -8.90
CA SER A 3 -14.04 -14.44 -8.41
C SER A 3 -13.85 -15.88 -7.94
N ASN A 4 -12.76 -16.52 -8.34
CA ASN A 4 -12.48 -17.93 -8.05
C ASN A 4 -11.48 -18.08 -6.90
N VAL A 5 -11.00 -16.98 -6.34
CA VAL A 5 -10.06 -16.99 -5.22
C VAL A 5 -10.79 -17.44 -3.95
N ASN A 6 -10.23 -18.44 -3.28
CA ASN A 6 -10.64 -18.77 -1.92
C ASN A 6 -9.95 -17.81 -0.94
N LEU A 7 -10.75 -16.94 -0.32
CA LEU A 7 -10.24 -15.92 0.61
C LEU A 7 -9.88 -16.47 1.99
N GLU A 8 -10.45 -17.60 2.39
CA GLU A 8 -10.14 -18.26 3.67
C GLU A 8 -8.84 -19.05 3.59
N ASP A 9 -8.61 -19.73 2.46
CA ASP A 9 -7.38 -20.45 2.17
C ASP A 9 -6.93 -20.21 0.72
N ALA A 10 -5.92 -19.37 0.56
CA ALA A 10 -5.32 -19.05 -0.73
C ALA A 10 -4.88 -20.31 -1.49
N LYS A 11 -4.33 -21.33 -0.81
CA LYS A 11 -3.84 -22.56 -1.45
C LYS A 11 -4.96 -23.43 -1.99
N ALA A 12 -6.16 -23.32 -1.41
CA ALA A 12 -7.36 -24.00 -1.89
C ALA A 12 -7.98 -23.33 -3.14
N THR A 13 -7.41 -22.23 -3.64
CA THR A 13 -7.84 -21.60 -4.90
C THR A 13 -7.60 -22.55 -6.08
N PRO A 14 -8.57 -22.76 -6.99
CA PRO A 14 -8.33 -23.53 -8.20
C PRO A 14 -7.16 -22.94 -8.99
N LYS A 15 -6.18 -23.78 -9.33
CA LYS A 15 -4.94 -23.38 -10.02
C LYS A 15 -4.01 -22.48 -9.19
N ALA A 16 -4.10 -22.50 -7.85
CA ALA A 16 -3.23 -21.72 -6.96
C ALA A 16 -1.74 -21.88 -7.33
N ASP A 17 -1.26 -23.12 -7.48
CA ASP A 17 0.14 -23.38 -7.83
C ASP A 17 0.53 -22.83 -9.21
N GLU A 18 -0.35 -22.95 -10.21
CA GLU A 18 -0.12 -22.38 -11.55
C GLU A 18 -0.02 -20.85 -11.47
N TRP A 19 -0.91 -20.21 -10.72
CA TRP A 19 -0.98 -18.76 -10.59
C TRP A 19 0.13 -18.20 -9.70
N ASP A 20 0.61 -18.95 -8.71
CA ASP A 20 1.70 -18.49 -7.85
C ASP A 20 3.08 -18.63 -8.52
N ASN A 21 3.20 -19.56 -9.48
CA ASN A 21 4.40 -19.73 -10.31
C ASN A 21 4.38 -18.91 -11.61
N MET A 22 3.42 -18.00 -11.78
CA MET A 22 3.32 -17.11 -12.94
C MET A 22 3.28 -15.67 -12.45
N THR A 23 4.07 -14.79 -13.06
CA THR A 23 4.03 -13.36 -12.79
C THR A 23 2.85 -12.69 -13.49
N VAL A 24 2.41 -11.54 -12.97
CA VAL A 24 1.39 -10.71 -13.64
C VAL A 24 1.89 -10.24 -15.01
N ASP A 25 3.19 -10.00 -15.16
CA ASP A 25 3.80 -9.63 -16.45
C ASP A 25 3.71 -10.74 -17.50
N GLU A 26 3.99 -12.00 -17.12
CA GLU A 26 3.84 -13.16 -18.00
C GLU A 26 2.38 -13.36 -18.41
N LEU A 27 1.44 -13.27 -17.46
CA LEU A 27 0.02 -13.36 -17.76
C LEU A 27 -0.41 -12.25 -18.72
N LYS A 28 -0.03 -11.01 -18.44
CA LYS A 28 -0.28 -9.83 -19.28
C LYS A 28 0.22 -10.05 -20.70
N THR A 29 1.46 -10.51 -20.85
CA THR A 29 2.09 -10.75 -22.16
C THR A 29 1.43 -11.89 -22.93
N LYS A 30 1.01 -12.95 -22.23
CA LYS A 30 0.34 -14.12 -22.83
C LYS A 30 -1.09 -13.84 -23.26
N THR A 31 -1.80 -12.95 -22.57
CA THR A 31 -3.26 -12.78 -22.73
C THR A 31 -3.67 -11.50 -23.46
N LEU A 32 -2.89 -10.43 -23.38
CA LEU A 32 -3.26 -9.14 -23.95
C LEU A 32 -2.60 -8.90 -25.29
N TRP A 33 -3.40 -8.46 -26.28
CA TRP A 33 -2.93 -8.23 -27.64
C TRP A 33 -2.40 -6.79 -27.84
N THR A 34 -3.12 -5.78 -27.35
CA THR A 34 -2.79 -4.36 -27.59
C THR A 34 -1.82 -3.81 -26.56
N GLN A 35 -0.97 -2.87 -26.97
CA GLN A 35 -0.04 -2.19 -26.07
C GLN A 35 -0.80 -1.40 -24.99
N VAL A 36 -1.88 -0.70 -25.36
CA VAL A 36 -2.72 0.05 -24.41
C VAL A 36 -3.28 -0.83 -23.28
N ALA A 37 -3.69 -2.07 -23.58
CA ALA A 37 -4.18 -2.98 -22.55
C ALA A 37 -3.05 -3.44 -21.60
N LYS A 38 -1.83 -3.65 -22.14
CA LYS A 38 -0.64 -3.98 -21.35
C LYS A 38 -0.24 -2.82 -20.44
N ASP A 39 -0.18 -1.62 -21.00
CA ASP A 39 0.14 -0.38 -20.26
C ASP A 39 -0.86 -0.15 -19.12
N MET A 40 -2.15 -0.40 -19.35
CA MET A 40 -3.17 -0.33 -18.30
C MET A 40 -2.88 -1.28 -17.13
N VAL A 41 -2.51 -2.54 -17.42
CA VAL A 41 -2.13 -3.50 -16.35
C VAL A 41 -0.90 -3.02 -15.60
N ASP A 42 0.10 -2.49 -16.31
CA ASP A 42 1.31 -1.96 -15.69
C ASP A 42 0.98 -0.83 -14.71
N VAL A 43 0.20 0.16 -15.16
CA VAL A 43 -0.17 1.31 -14.31
C VAL A 43 -0.99 0.87 -13.11
N LEU A 44 -2.03 0.06 -13.32
CA LEU A 44 -2.90 -0.41 -12.24
C LEU A 44 -2.11 -1.23 -11.21
N THR A 45 -1.17 -2.06 -11.66
CA THR A 45 -0.34 -2.85 -10.75
C THR A 45 0.60 -1.95 -9.94
N ILE A 46 1.30 -1.02 -10.58
CA ILE A 46 2.24 -0.14 -9.87
C ILE A 46 1.49 0.81 -8.94
N MET A 47 0.34 1.35 -9.38
CA MET A 47 -0.50 2.23 -8.56
C MET A 47 -1.00 1.52 -7.30
N PHE A 48 -1.42 0.27 -7.42
CA PHE A 48 -2.10 -0.45 -6.34
C PHE A 48 -1.14 -1.22 -5.43
N PHE A 49 -0.09 -1.81 -5.99
CA PHE A 49 0.86 -2.65 -5.28
C PHE A 49 2.20 -1.96 -5.02
N GLY A 50 2.49 -0.82 -5.66
CA GLY A 50 3.77 -0.13 -5.54
C GLY A 50 4.94 -0.85 -6.19
N ILE A 51 4.70 -1.96 -6.90
CA ILE A 51 5.71 -2.78 -7.55
C ILE A 51 5.31 -3.12 -9.00
N PRO A 52 6.28 -3.41 -9.89
CA PRO A 52 6.00 -3.78 -11.27
C PRO A 52 5.38 -5.18 -11.37
N PRO A 53 4.61 -5.48 -12.44
CA PRO A 53 4.01 -6.81 -12.66
C PRO A 53 4.99 -7.99 -12.69
N THR A 54 6.27 -7.74 -12.95
CA THR A 54 7.33 -8.77 -12.95
C THR A 54 7.68 -9.27 -11.54
N TYR A 55 7.31 -8.55 -10.49
CA TYR A 55 7.62 -8.88 -9.09
C TYR A 55 6.44 -9.47 -8.32
N LEU A 56 5.30 -9.67 -8.98
CA LEU A 56 4.05 -10.06 -8.35
C LEU A 56 3.52 -11.32 -9.02
N SER A 57 3.19 -12.36 -8.24
CA SER A 57 2.55 -13.54 -8.79
C SER A 57 1.08 -13.25 -9.16
N VAL A 58 0.54 -13.97 -10.14
CA VAL A 58 -0.89 -13.89 -10.49
C VAL A 58 -1.75 -14.23 -9.29
N MET A 59 -1.32 -15.18 -8.45
CA MET A 59 -2.02 -15.56 -7.24
C MET A 59 -2.09 -14.40 -6.24
N GLN A 60 -0.97 -13.74 -5.95
CA GLN A 60 -0.94 -12.57 -5.08
C GLN A 60 -1.82 -11.44 -5.61
N TYR A 61 -1.71 -11.13 -6.90
CA TYR A 61 -2.52 -10.10 -7.55
C TYR A 61 -4.02 -10.40 -7.45
N ALA A 62 -4.42 -11.62 -7.83
CA ALA A 62 -5.82 -12.04 -7.79
C ALA A 62 -6.37 -12.04 -6.35
N TYR A 63 -5.57 -12.50 -5.39
CA TYR A 63 -5.98 -12.57 -3.98
C TYR A 63 -6.26 -11.19 -3.40
N VAL A 64 -5.33 -10.24 -3.57
CA VAL A 64 -5.52 -8.89 -3.05
C VAL A 64 -6.73 -8.22 -3.72
N ILE A 65 -6.87 -8.31 -5.05
CA ILE A 65 -8.03 -7.74 -5.75
C ILE A 65 -9.35 -8.39 -5.32
N ALA A 66 -9.35 -9.69 -5.01
CA ALA A 66 -10.52 -10.39 -4.49
C ALA A 66 -10.90 -9.91 -3.07
N THR A 67 -9.94 -9.74 -2.15
CA THR A 67 -10.21 -9.15 -0.81
C THR A 67 -10.79 -7.74 -0.89
N CYS A 68 -10.44 -7.06 -1.97
CA CYS A 68 -10.89 -5.72 -2.31
C CYS A 68 -12.28 -5.69 -2.99
N GLY A 69 -12.79 -6.85 -3.40
CA GLY A 69 -14.04 -7.09 -4.09
C GLY A 69 -13.84 -7.33 -5.59
N SER A 70 -13.29 -6.34 -6.29
CA SER A 70 -12.91 -6.43 -7.70
C SER A 70 -12.18 -5.17 -8.14
N TRP A 71 -11.55 -5.20 -9.31
CA TRP A 71 -11.12 -3.97 -10.00
C TRP A 71 -12.27 -2.98 -10.16
N ASN A 72 -13.46 -3.43 -10.57
CA ASN A 72 -14.59 -2.52 -10.75
C ASN A 72 -14.98 -1.80 -9.44
N ALA A 73 -14.97 -2.51 -8.31
CA ALA A 73 -15.21 -1.89 -6.99
C ALA A 73 -14.12 -0.89 -6.54
N HIS A 74 -13.01 -0.81 -7.27
CA HIS A 74 -11.83 0.00 -6.94
C HIS A 74 -11.56 1.13 -7.92
N ILE A 75 -11.87 0.96 -9.21
CA ILE A 75 -11.59 1.95 -10.24
C ILE A 75 -12.84 2.46 -10.95
N ALA A 76 -14.04 1.98 -10.63
CA ALA A 76 -15.25 2.53 -11.23
C ALA A 76 -15.41 4.03 -10.91
N GLY A 77 -15.94 4.80 -11.86
CA GLY A 77 -16.27 6.21 -11.65
C GLY A 77 -17.61 6.42 -10.93
N ASP A 78 -18.25 5.35 -10.45
CA ASP A 78 -19.60 5.39 -9.87
C ASP A 78 -19.60 5.24 -8.34
N ARG A 79 -20.78 5.32 -7.73
CA ARG A 79 -20.94 5.22 -6.27
C ARG A 79 -20.45 3.90 -5.67
N ALA A 80 -20.23 2.86 -6.47
CA ALA A 80 -19.71 1.58 -6.00
C ALA A 80 -18.19 1.64 -5.74
N CYS A 81 -17.49 2.65 -6.25
CA CYS A 81 -16.06 2.82 -6.02
C CYS A 81 -15.75 3.34 -4.62
N LYS A 82 -14.94 2.56 -3.90
CA LYS A 82 -14.52 2.87 -2.53
C LYS A 82 -13.66 4.15 -2.44
N LEU A 83 -13.06 4.61 -3.53
CA LEU A 83 -12.25 5.83 -3.57
C LEU A 83 -13.10 7.13 -3.53
N ASN A 84 -14.41 7.04 -3.76
CA ASN A 84 -15.29 8.21 -3.84
C ASN A 84 -15.67 8.80 -2.47
N LEU A 85 -15.31 8.14 -1.36
CA LEU A 85 -15.63 8.60 -0.02
C LEU A 85 -14.39 9.08 0.72
N ARG A 86 -14.53 10.22 1.40
CA ARG A 86 -13.50 10.79 2.26
C ARG A 86 -14.09 11.13 3.62
N ILE A 87 -13.28 10.96 4.66
CA ILE A 87 -13.64 11.39 6.02
C ILE A 87 -13.47 12.90 6.10
N LYS A 88 -14.55 13.63 6.39
CA LYS A 88 -14.49 15.08 6.64
C LYS A 88 -13.55 15.35 7.82
N GLY A 89 -12.54 16.20 7.61
CA GLY A 89 -11.49 16.47 8.60
C GLY A 89 -10.31 15.49 8.56
N GLY A 90 -10.31 14.53 7.62
CA GLY A 90 -9.25 13.56 7.44
C GLY A 90 -9.35 12.34 8.36
N THR A 91 -8.51 11.34 8.09
CA THR A 91 -8.47 10.08 8.84
C THR A 91 -7.87 10.22 10.24
N ARG A 92 -7.10 11.29 10.50
CA ARG A 92 -6.48 11.55 11.80
C ARG A 92 -7.50 11.67 12.94
N GLY A 93 -8.65 12.31 12.68
CA GLY A 93 -9.71 12.44 13.68
C GLY A 93 -10.31 11.09 14.13
N LEU A 94 -10.23 10.04 13.30
CA LEU A 94 -10.62 8.68 13.72
C LEU A 94 -9.64 8.14 14.76
N VAL A 95 -8.34 8.33 14.53
CA VAL A 95 -7.26 7.92 15.45
C VAL A 95 -7.35 8.68 16.77
N ASP A 96 -7.56 9.99 16.71
CA ASP A 96 -7.65 10.82 17.92
C ASP A 96 -8.83 10.41 18.80
N ARG A 97 -10.01 10.17 18.21
CA ARG A 97 -11.19 9.67 18.95
C ARG A 97 -10.97 8.28 19.56
N LEU A 98 -10.21 7.41 18.88
CA LEU A 98 -9.86 6.11 19.41
C LEU A 98 -8.92 6.24 20.63
N ILE A 99 -7.93 7.12 20.54
CA ILE A 99 -7.02 7.43 21.64
C ILE A 99 -7.80 8.00 22.85
N GLU A 100 -8.72 8.92 22.62
CA GLU A 100 -9.59 9.49 23.67
C GLU A 100 -10.44 8.42 24.36
N LYS A 101 -11.05 7.51 23.58
CA LYS A 101 -11.90 6.45 24.13
C LYS A 101 -11.14 5.41 24.93
N ILE A 102 -9.89 5.10 24.55
CA ILE A 102 -9.04 4.13 25.25
C ILE A 102 -8.36 4.76 26.47
N GLY A 103 -8.04 6.06 26.40
CA GLY A 103 -7.28 6.78 27.42
C GLY A 103 -5.82 6.95 27.02
N LYS A 104 -5.32 8.19 27.05
CA LYS A 104 -3.95 8.55 26.63
C LYS A 104 -2.87 7.85 27.44
N ASP A 105 -3.15 7.54 28.72
CA ASP A 105 -2.24 6.83 29.63
C ASP A 105 -1.97 5.38 29.22
N LYS A 106 -2.80 4.80 28.34
CA LYS A 106 -2.61 3.45 27.79
C LYS A 106 -1.65 3.40 26.61
N PHE A 107 -1.21 4.55 26.09
CA PHE A 107 -0.32 4.62 24.94
C PHE A 107 1.10 4.98 25.36
N ALA A 108 2.05 4.10 25.04
CA ALA A 108 3.48 4.40 25.15
C ALA A 108 4.00 4.87 23.79
N LEU A 109 4.19 6.17 23.62
CA LEU A 109 4.82 6.75 22.43
C LEU A 109 6.35 6.68 22.52
N ASN A 110 7.04 6.75 21.38
CA ASN A 110 8.50 6.61 21.28
C ASN A 110 9.04 5.32 21.91
N ALA A 111 8.21 4.29 21.97
CA ALA A 111 8.49 3.01 22.61
C ALA A 111 8.60 1.90 21.57
N LYS A 112 9.58 2.03 20.66
CA LYS A 112 9.81 1.02 19.61
C LYS A 112 10.11 -0.34 20.24
N VAL A 113 9.32 -1.35 19.89
CA VAL A 113 9.49 -2.72 20.36
C VAL A 113 10.70 -3.35 19.68
N SER A 114 11.58 -3.99 20.45
CA SER A 114 12.78 -4.66 19.97
C SER A 114 12.73 -6.18 20.20
N LYS A 115 12.00 -6.66 21.23
CA LYS A 115 11.87 -8.09 21.52
C LYS A 115 10.47 -8.46 22.00
N ILE A 116 10.03 -9.66 21.65
CA ILE A 116 8.82 -10.31 22.16
C ILE A 116 9.19 -11.74 22.58
N ASN A 117 9.04 -12.07 23.85
CA ASN A 117 9.28 -13.40 24.41
C ASN A 117 7.97 -14.05 24.87
N GLN A 118 7.70 -15.28 24.43
CA GLN A 118 6.58 -16.16 24.78
C GLN A 118 7.04 -17.61 25.07
N ASP A 119 8.26 -17.81 25.59
CA ASP A 119 8.87 -19.14 25.77
C ASP A 119 8.09 -20.08 26.70
N GLY A 120 7.29 -19.55 27.62
CA GLY A 120 6.44 -20.36 28.49
C GLY A 120 5.20 -20.96 27.80
N GLY A 121 5.03 -20.74 26.49
CA GLY A 121 3.86 -21.18 25.72
C GLY A 121 2.63 -20.26 25.88
N LEU A 122 1.56 -20.57 25.13
CA LEU A 122 0.35 -19.73 25.01
C LEU A 122 -0.32 -19.34 26.34
N ASN A 123 -0.13 -20.13 27.39
CA ASN A 123 -0.78 -19.92 28.69
C ASN A 123 0.08 -19.12 29.69
N SER A 124 1.37 -18.89 29.39
CA SER A 124 2.32 -18.26 30.32
C SER A 124 2.46 -16.75 30.10
N GLY A 125 1.73 -16.20 29.13
CA GLY A 125 1.82 -14.78 28.75
C GLY A 125 3.05 -14.48 27.90
N ALA A 126 3.35 -13.19 27.80
CA ALA A 126 4.38 -12.64 26.93
C ALA A 126 5.07 -11.46 27.62
N THR A 127 6.37 -11.32 27.36
CA THR A 127 7.15 -10.14 27.72
C THR A 127 7.56 -9.38 26.47
N VAL A 128 7.26 -8.09 26.45
CA VAL A 128 7.60 -7.17 25.36
C VAL A 128 8.66 -6.20 25.86
N GLU A 129 9.78 -6.11 25.15
CA GLU A 129 10.88 -5.21 25.45
C GLU A 129 10.97 -4.12 24.37
N THR A 130 11.18 -2.89 24.81
CA THR A 130 11.45 -1.74 23.92
C THR A 130 12.95 -1.56 23.72
N GLU A 131 13.34 -0.82 22.67
CA GLU A 131 14.73 -0.47 22.41
C GLU A 131 15.37 0.31 23.58
N ALA A 132 14.58 1.08 24.32
CA ALA A 132 15.01 1.78 25.53
C ALA A 132 15.10 0.88 26.79
N GLY A 133 14.92 -0.44 26.64
CA GLY A 133 15.03 -1.41 27.73
C GLY A 133 13.78 -1.54 28.63
N LYS A 134 12.73 -0.74 28.41
CA LYS A 134 11.48 -0.86 29.17
C LYS A 134 10.74 -2.15 28.79
N GLN A 135 10.28 -2.89 29.80
CA GLN A 135 9.55 -4.14 29.66
C GLN A 135 8.07 -4.00 30.01
N TYR A 136 7.25 -4.79 29.32
CA TYR A 136 5.81 -4.92 29.55
C TYR A 136 5.45 -6.41 29.58
N THR A 137 4.53 -6.81 30.45
CA THR A 137 3.99 -8.17 30.48
C THR A 137 2.52 -8.16 30.08
N ALA A 138 2.10 -9.16 29.31
CA ALA A 138 0.72 -9.29 28.85
C ALA A 138 0.35 -10.76 28.68
N ARG A 139 -0.94 -11.10 28.76
CA ARG A 139 -1.41 -12.47 28.45
C ARG A 139 -1.32 -12.78 26.95
N LYS A 140 -1.49 -11.75 26.11
CA LYS A 140 -1.45 -11.86 24.65
C LYS A 140 -0.81 -10.59 24.08
N VAL A 141 -0.14 -10.72 22.95
CA VAL A 141 0.44 -9.61 22.18
C VAL A 141 -0.18 -9.62 20.79
N ILE A 142 -0.64 -8.45 20.35
CA ILE A 142 -1.11 -8.25 18.98
C ILE A 142 -0.06 -7.41 18.26
N VAL A 143 0.57 -7.99 17.23
CA VAL A 143 1.54 -7.29 16.39
C VAL A 143 0.80 -6.62 15.25
N ALA A 144 0.54 -5.32 15.38
CA ALA A 144 -0.24 -4.52 14.44
C ALA A 144 0.64 -3.56 13.61
N VAL A 145 1.83 -4.01 13.22
CA VAL A 145 2.74 -3.29 12.32
C VAL A 145 2.81 -4.00 10.96
N PRO A 146 3.22 -3.31 9.88
CA PRO A 146 3.48 -3.97 8.60
C PRO A 146 4.45 -5.15 8.76
N VAL A 147 4.22 -6.25 8.03
CA VAL A 147 5.00 -7.50 8.19
C VAL A 147 6.51 -7.27 8.04
N MET A 148 6.95 -6.35 7.18
CA MET A 148 8.36 -5.99 7.02
C MET A 148 9.00 -5.46 8.31
N CYS A 149 8.21 -4.81 9.17
CA CYS A 149 8.69 -4.33 10.47
C CYS A 149 8.99 -5.47 11.44
N ASN A 150 8.46 -6.68 11.22
CA ASN A 150 8.77 -7.85 12.06
C ASN A 150 10.26 -8.20 12.02
N ALA A 151 10.98 -7.88 10.93
CA ALA A 151 12.42 -8.08 10.85
C ALA A 151 13.21 -7.27 11.89
N SER A 152 12.62 -6.19 12.43
CA SER A 152 13.23 -5.37 13.48
C SER A 152 12.91 -5.86 14.91
N ILE A 153 12.09 -6.91 15.04
CA ILE A 153 11.64 -7.44 16.33
C ILE A 153 12.20 -8.85 16.49
N LYS A 154 12.91 -9.11 17.59
CA LYS A 154 13.34 -10.46 17.95
C LYS A 154 12.19 -11.21 18.63
N PHE A 155 11.69 -12.26 17.98
CA PHE A 155 10.69 -13.16 18.55
C PHE A 155 11.37 -14.34 19.25
N THR A 156 10.88 -14.73 20.41
CA THR A 156 11.30 -15.95 21.13
C THR A 156 10.05 -16.68 21.61
N PRO A 157 9.74 -17.90 21.13
CA PRO A 157 10.46 -18.63 20.08
C PRO A 157 10.45 -17.86 18.74
N ALA A 158 11.41 -18.19 17.86
CA ALA A 158 11.49 -17.57 16.55
C ALA A 158 10.19 -17.85 15.76
N LEU A 159 9.72 -16.85 14.99
CA LEU A 159 8.63 -17.07 14.04
C LEU A 159 9.06 -18.09 12.98
N GLY A 160 8.11 -18.87 12.48
CA GLY A 160 8.33 -19.76 11.32
C GLY A 160 8.75 -18.97 10.07
N SER A 161 9.07 -19.67 8.99
CA SER A 161 9.52 -19.05 7.73
C SER A 161 8.56 -17.94 7.29
N ASN A 162 9.07 -16.70 7.30
CA ASN A 162 8.32 -15.52 6.91
C ASN A 162 8.04 -15.59 5.40
N HIS A 163 6.80 -15.92 5.01
CA HIS A 163 6.31 -15.56 3.69
C HIS A 163 6.07 -14.05 3.71
N LEU A 164 7.14 -13.29 3.56
CA LEU A 164 7.08 -11.85 3.35
C LEU A 164 6.31 -11.63 2.05
N LEU A 165 5.08 -11.13 2.15
CA LEU A 165 4.43 -10.53 1.00
C LEU A 165 5.39 -9.44 0.49
N PRO A 166 5.67 -9.37 -0.83
CA PRO A 166 6.47 -8.30 -1.37
C PRO A 166 5.88 -6.97 -0.92
N SER A 167 6.75 -6.17 -0.31
CA SER A 167 6.42 -4.87 0.25
C SER A 167 5.62 -4.05 -0.74
N ALA A 168 4.48 -3.51 -0.31
CA ALA A 168 3.99 -2.29 -0.91
C ALA A 168 5.09 -1.25 -0.69
N ILE A 169 5.87 -0.93 -1.73
CA ILE A 169 6.78 0.20 -1.65
C ILE A 169 5.87 1.41 -1.46
N ALA A 170 6.06 2.14 -0.36
CA ALA A 170 5.32 3.36 -0.10
C ALA A 170 5.57 4.32 -1.26
N GLY A 171 4.57 4.47 -2.12
CA GLY A 171 4.62 5.46 -3.18
C GLY A 171 4.63 6.87 -2.61
N LEU A 172 5.23 7.80 -3.34
CA LEU A 172 5.23 9.19 -2.94
C LEU A 172 3.92 9.84 -3.39
N PHE A 173 3.15 10.31 -2.43
CA PHE A 173 1.96 11.11 -2.68
C PHE A 173 2.26 12.59 -2.48
N PHE A 174 1.67 13.44 -3.32
CA PHE A 174 1.75 14.89 -3.19
C PHE A 174 0.35 15.51 -3.29
N VAL A 175 0.21 16.71 -2.73
CA VAL A 175 -1.01 17.52 -2.84
C VAL A 175 -0.62 18.93 -3.25
N ILE A 176 -1.25 19.45 -4.31
CA ILE A 176 -1.08 20.82 -4.77
C ILE A 176 -2.41 21.54 -4.61
N THR A 177 -2.39 22.71 -3.96
CA THR A 177 -3.57 23.55 -3.79
C THR A 177 -3.61 24.63 -4.86
N TYR A 178 -4.82 25.03 -5.24
CA TYR A 178 -5.05 26.02 -6.29
C TYR A 178 -6.05 27.07 -5.82
N LYS A 179 -6.00 28.26 -6.43
CA LYS A 179 -6.99 29.32 -6.17
C LYS A 179 -8.39 28.97 -6.69
N LYS A 180 -8.47 28.19 -7.78
CA LYS A 180 -9.71 27.77 -8.43
C LYS A 180 -9.60 26.32 -8.90
N SER A 181 -10.73 25.61 -8.93
CA SER A 181 -10.83 24.26 -9.51
C SER A 181 -10.98 24.34 -11.03
N PHE A 182 -9.95 24.81 -11.73
CA PHE A 182 -9.99 25.06 -13.18
C PHE A 182 -10.35 23.80 -13.99
N TRP A 183 -10.02 22.60 -13.50
CA TRP A 183 -10.42 21.34 -14.12
C TRP A 183 -11.95 21.16 -14.15
N ARG A 184 -12.65 21.55 -13.08
CA ARG A 184 -14.12 21.48 -13.02
C ARG A 184 -14.76 22.52 -13.95
N GLU A 185 -14.18 23.71 -14.04
CA GLU A 185 -14.63 24.76 -14.97
C GLU A 185 -14.55 24.29 -16.43
N GLN A 186 -13.65 23.34 -16.72
CA GLN A 186 -13.51 22.69 -18.04
C GLN A 186 -14.32 21.39 -18.18
N GLY A 187 -15.19 21.05 -17.22
CA GLY A 187 -15.99 19.83 -17.26
C GLY A 187 -15.25 18.54 -16.90
N SER A 188 -14.05 18.63 -16.31
CA SER A 188 -13.25 17.48 -15.88
C SER A 188 -13.38 17.20 -14.38
N CYS A 189 -13.38 15.91 -14.01
CA CYS A 189 -13.29 15.46 -12.61
C CYS A 189 -11.84 15.35 -12.10
N ALA A 190 -10.84 15.69 -12.93
CA ALA A 190 -9.40 15.58 -12.67
C ALA A 190 -8.83 14.17 -12.41
N ASP A 191 -9.67 13.14 -12.39
CA ASP A 191 -9.20 11.75 -12.30
C ASP A 191 -8.47 11.38 -13.60
N THR A 192 -7.15 11.28 -13.51
CA THR A 192 -6.28 11.10 -14.66
C THR A 192 -5.31 9.98 -14.40
N LEU A 193 -5.26 9.00 -15.30
CA LEU A 193 -4.28 7.93 -15.31
C LEU A 193 -3.26 8.19 -16.41
N ASN A 194 -1.98 8.27 -16.06
CA ASN A 194 -0.92 8.35 -17.04
C ASN A 194 -0.53 6.93 -17.46
N MET A 195 -0.93 6.53 -18.66
CA MET A 195 -0.58 5.23 -19.23
C MET A 195 0.74 5.26 -20.02
N GLN A 196 1.23 6.45 -20.37
CA GLN A 196 2.40 6.57 -21.21
C GLN A 196 3.68 6.50 -20.38
N GLY A 197 4.59 5.60 -20.78
CA GLY A 197 5.90 5.55 -20.17
C GLY A 197 5.89 4.96 -18.77
N THR A 198 4.93 4.13 -18.38
CA THR A 198 4.74 3.69 -16.98
C THR A 198 5.81 2.70 -16.54
N LEU A 199 6.15 1.73 -17.40
CA LEU A 199 7.30 0.87 -17.17
C LEU A 199 8.61 1.67 -17.33
N GLU A 200 8.65 2.63 -18.25
CA GLU A 200 9.74 3.58 -18.38
C GLU A 200 9.89 4.46 -17.12
N ALA A 201 8.82 4.80 -16.42
CA ALA A 201 8.83 5.51 -15.13
C ALA A 201 9.45 4.68 -14.03
N VAL A 202 9.15 3.38 -14.05
CA VAL A 202 9.81 2.42 -13.17
C VAL A 202 11.28 2.25 -13.52
N GLN A 203 11.63 2.31 -14.81
CA GLN A 203 12.99 2.15 -15.32
C GLN A 203 13.77 3.49 -15.43
N GLU A 204 13.24 4.59 -14.90
CA GLU A 204 13.84 5.93 -14.97
C GLU A 204 14.10 6.47 -16.40
N LYS A 205 13.36 5.97 -17.39
CA LYS A 205 13.44 6.33 -18.82
C LYS A 205 12.38 7.34 -19.27
N THR A 206 11.68 8.00 -18.34
CA THR A 206 10.64 8.98 -18.67
C THR A 206 10.74 10.25 -17.83
N GLU A 207 10.33 11.36 -18.42
CA GLU A 207 10.17 12.65 -17.76
C GLU A 207 8.78 12.81 -17.12
N HIS A 208 7.92 11.79 -17.18
CA HIS A 208 6.56 11.81 -16.66
C HIS A 208 6.40 10.92 -15.41
N PRO A 209 6.79 11.39 -14.21
CA PRO A 209 6.83 10.55 -13.01
C PRO A 209 5.45 10.39 -12.32
N ILE A 210 4.45 11.18 -12.73
CA ILE A 210 3.10 11.16 -12.15
C ILE A 210 2.32 10.03 -12.80
N LEU A 211 1.88 9.07 -11.99
CA LEU A 211 1.10 7.90 -12.42
C LEU A 211 -0.39 8.19 -12.44
N VAL A 212 -0.90 8.81 -11.38
CA VAL A 212 -2.31 9.12 -11.23
C VAL A 212 -2.51 10.44 -10.51
N VAL A 213 -3.54 11.17 -10.92
CA VAL A 213 -4.01 12.40 -10.28
C VAL A 213 -5.50 12.25 -9.97
N PHE A 214 -5.92 12.76 -8.82
CA PHE A 214 -7.30 12.82 -8.37
C PHE A 214 -7.66 14.22 -7.90
N ASP A 215 -8.93 14.61 -8.06
CA ASP A 215 -9.46 15.82 -7.44
C ASP A 215 -9.40 15.68 -5.91
N ASN A 216 -8.57 16.50 -5.25
CA ASN A 216 -8.43 16.55 -3.80
C ASN A 216 -9.08 17.79 -3.16
N THR A 217 -10.06 18.39 -3.82
CA THR A 217 -10.82 19.52 -3.31
C THR A 217 -11.43 19.16 -1.95
N SER A 218 -11.14 19.97 -0.94
CA SER A 218 -11.59 19.71 0.42
C SER A 218 -13.12 19.80 0.55
N ALA A 219 -13.67 19.26 1.64
CA ALA A 219 -15.10 19.38 1.94
C ALA A 219 -15.59 20.84 2.09
N ASN A 220 -14.68 21.80 2.30
CA ASN A 220 -15.00 23.23 2.37
C ASN A 220 -14.83 23.94 1.02
N GLY A 221 -14.57 23.21 -0.07
CA GLY A 221 -14.42 23.76 -1.41
C GLY A 221 -13.02 24.25 -1.77
N ASN A 222 -12.02 24.11 -0.88
CA ASN A 222 -10.63 24.48 -1.21
C ASN A 222 -10.07 23.59 -2.33
N PRO A 223 -9.75 24.14 -3.52
CA PRO A 223 -9.29 23.35 -4.66
C PRO A 223 -7.92 22.72 -4.41
N ALA A 224 -7.80 21.44 -4.68
CA ALA A 224 -6.52 20.75 -4.67
C ALA A 224 -6.52 19.56 -5.63
N LEU A 225 -5.32 19.16 -6.07
CA LEU A 225 -5.06 17.91 -6.78
C LEU A 225 -4.12 17.07 -5.95
N MET A 226 -4.43 15.79 -5.79
CA MET A 226 -3.54 14.81 -5.20
C MET A 226 -2.96 13.94 -6.31
N GLY A 227 -1.67 13.69 -6.27
CA GLY A 227 -1.03 12.79 -7.23
C GLY A 227 -0.13 11.77 -6.58
N HIS A 228 0.15 10.71 -7.32
CA HIS A 228 1.01 9.60 -6.95
C HIS A 228 2.16 9.48 -7.93
N LEU A 229 3.39 9.37 -7.41
CA LEU A 229 4.61 9.21 -8.18
C LEU A 229 5.06 7.75 -8.16
N ALA A 230 5.58 7.26 -9.29
CA ALA A 230 6.13 5.91 -9.38
C ALA A 230 7.29 5.73 -8.39
N PRO A 231 7.25 4.73 -7.48
CA PRO A 231 8.23 4.61 -6.39
C PRO A 231 9.69 4.49 -6.86
N PHE A 232 9.91 3.83 -8.00
CA PHE A 232 11.25 3.61 -8.54
C PHE A 232 11.86 4.88 -9.16
N SER A 233 11.05 5.77 -9.74
CA SER A 233 11.51 7.04 -10.35
C SER A 233 12.19 8.02 -9.38
N LEU A 234 12.11 7.75 -8.08
CA LEU A 234 12.58 8.61 -6.99
C LEU A 234 13.76 8.01 -6.21
N ARG A 235 14.08 6.71 -6.41
CA ARG A 235 15.06 6.00 -5.58
C ARG A 235 16.46 6.60 -5.75
N GLU A 236 16.90 6.90 -6.97
CA GLU A 236 18.18 7.60 -7.18
C GLU A 236 18.12 9.09 -6.86
N LYS A 237 17.02 9.77 -7.20
CA LYS A 237 16.88 11.23 -7.02
C LYS A 237 16.88 11.64 -5.55
N THR A 238 16.39 10.77 -4.66
CA THR A 238 16.36 11.02 -3.20
C THR A 238 17.69 10.65 -2.55
N VAL A 239 18.32 9.54 -2.96
CA VAL A 239 19.63 9.11 -2.42
C VAL A 239 20.75 10.11 -2.81
N ARG A 240 20.72 10.68 -4.02
CA ARG A 240 21.73 11.67 -4.45
C ARG A 240 21.59 13.04 -3.79
N ARG A 241 20.41 13.42 -3.28
CA ARG A 241 20.21 14.75 -2.64
C ARG A 241 20.41 14.75 -1.12
N ILE A 242 20.18 13.63 -0.44
CA ILE A 242 20.42 13.52 1.01
C ILE A 242 21.93 13.54 1.32
N LEU A 243 22.80 13.12 0.39
CA LEU A 243 24.25 13.13 0.56
C LEU A 243 24.93 14.46 0.19
N VAL A 244 24.20 15.46 -0.31
CA VAL A 244 24.79 16.73 -0.80
C VAL A 244 24.44 17.93 0.08
N HIS A 245 23.56 17.80 1.08
CA HIS A 245 23.24 18.89 2.02
C HIS A 245 23.35 18.44 3.48
N VAL A 246 24.56 18.06 3.89
CA VAL A 246 25.02 18.17 5.27
C VAL A 246 26.11 19.24 5.30
N PRO A 247 25.78 20.52 5.58
CA PRO A 247 26.71 21.40 6.29
C PRO A 247 26.82 21.00 7.77
#